data_AF-A0A2W6A5D4-F1
#
_entry.id   AF-A0A2W6A5D4-F1
#
_cell.length_a   1.000
_cell.length_b   1.000
_cell.length_c   1.000
_cell.angle_alpha   90.00
_cell.angle_beta   90.00
_cell.angle_gamma   90.00
#
_symmetry.space_group_name_H-M   'P 1'
#
loop_
_entity.id
_entity.type
_entity.pdbx_description
1 polymer ?
#
loop_
_entity_poly.entity_id
_entity_poly.type
_entity_poly.pdbx_seq_one_letter_code
_entity_poly.pdbx_strand_id
1 'polypeptide(L)'
;MEVREFRRAARQLLFWKRGEQVLNQLTTPWAIITVAANGNFSTFSPELLSMTNLHYGDFILGNLASGTVDVNKAGKMYRDIQSGILLCAQSCEYFSLCGGGAPSNKIFENGTFISAETLYCQLSRKALIDAAIESLQFELSIL
;
A
#
# COMPACT_ATOMS: atom_id res chain seq x y z
N MET A 1 -8.77 19.90 18.55
CA MET A 1 -7.58 19.18 18.04
C MET A 1 -8.06 18.28 16.92
N GLU A 2 -7.70 18.53 15.65
CA GLU A 2 -8.05 17.63 14.54
C GLU A 2 -6.96 16.57 14.37
N VAL A 3 -7.35 15.29 14.36
CA VAL A 3 -6.45 14.18 14.03
C VAL A 3 -6.40 14.03 12.51
N ARG A 4 -5.22 14.21 11.91
CA ARG A 4 -5.02 14.19 10.45
C ARG A 4 -5.45 12.87 9.82
N GLU A 5 -5.16 11.77 10.49
CA GLU A 5 -5.43 10.40 10.07
C GLU A 5 -6.93 10.14 10.00
N PHE A 6 -7.67 10.67 10.97
CA PHE A 6 -9.13 10.64 11.00
C PHE A 6 -9.73 11.40 9.80
N ARG A 7 -9.25 12.62 9.52
CA ARG A 7 -9.65 13.38 8.32
C ARG A 7 -9.32 12.66 7.01
N ARG A 8 -8.25 11.85 6.99
CA ARG A 8 -7.92 11.02 5.82
C ARG A 8 -8.94 9.88 5.65
N ALA A 9 -9.30 9.20 6.72
CA ALA A 9 -10.32 8.14 6.70
C ALA A 9 -11.69 8.68 6.25
N ALA A 10 -12.14 9.81 6.81
CA ALA A 10 -13.39 10.46 6.40
C ALA A 10 -13.40 10.83 4.90
N ARG A 11 -12.29 11.37 4.38
CA ARG A 11 -12.17 11.63 2.93
C ARG A 11 -12.27 10.36 2.11
N GLN A 12 -11.61 9.26 2.51
CA GLN A 12 -11.68 7.98 1.81
C GLN A 12 -13.12 7.44 1.75
N LEU A 13 -13.90 7.57 2.83
CA LEU A 13 -15.32 7.20 2.85
C LEU A 13 -16.14 8.04 1.86
N LEU A 14 -15.87 9.34 1.75
CA LEU A 14 -16.54 10.21 0.77
C LEU A 14 -16.20 9.83 -0.68
N PHE A 15 -14.94 9.52 -0.98
CA PHE A 15 -14.51 9.02 -2.30
C PHE A 15 -15.23 7.71 -2.64
N TRP A 16 -15.25 6.77 -1.70
CA TRP A 16 -15.94 5.49 -1.85
C TRP A 16 -17.45 5.67 -2.09
N LYS A 17 -18.11 6.58 -1.36
CA LYS A 17 -19.55 6.87 -1.55
C LYS A 17 -19.86 7.38 -2.97
N ARG A 18 -18.92 8.06 -3.63
CA ARG A 18 -19.07 8.54 -5.01
C ARG A 18 -18.76 7.47 -6.08
N GLY A 19 -18.42 6.25 -5.66
CA GLY A 19 -18.06 5.16 -6.58
C GLY A 19 -16.70 5.35 -7.25
N GLU A 20 -15.85 6.24 -6.73
CA GLU A 20 -14.51 6.46 -7.28
C GLU A 20 -13.59 5.29 -6.90
N GLN A 21 -12.80 4.80 -7.85
CA GLN A 21 -11.84 3.74 -7.60
C GLN A 21 -10.61 4.28 -6.85
N VAL A 22 -10.16 3.52 -5.85
CA VAL A 22 -8.92 3.85 -5.13
C VAL A 22 -7.72 3.41 -5.97
N LEU A 23 -6.97 4.40 -6.47
CA LEU A 23 -5.70 4.17 -7.15
C LEU A 23 -4.56 4.15 -6.13
N ASN A 24 -3.96 2.98 -5.95
CA ASN A 24 -2.84 2.79 -5.03
C ASN A 24 -1.50 2.84 -5.79
N GLN A 25 -0.85 4.01 -5.79
CA GLN A 25 0.43 4.21 -6.47
C GLN A 25 1.55 3.29 -5.94
N LEU A 26 1.45 2.85 -4.69
CA LEU A 26 2.44 1.94 -4.08
C LEU A 26 2.43 0.56 -4.74
N THR A 27 1.39 0.19 -5.48
CA THR A 27 1.25 -1.14 -6.11
C THR A 27 1.39 -1.10 -7.63
N THR A 28 1.53 0.09 -8.20
CA THR A 28 1.64 0.29 -9.64
C THR A 28 3.11 0.46 -10.03
N PRO A 29 3.64 -0.37 -10.94
CA PRO A 29 5.02 -0.22 -11.39
C PRO A 29 5.27 1.18 -11.93
N TRP A 30 6.40 1.77 -11.55
CA TRP A 30 6.90 3.07 -12.01
C TRP A 30 6.05 4.29 -11.63
N ALA A 31 4.89 4.11 -10.98
CA ALA A 31 4.11 5.22 -10.42
C ALA A 31 4.87 5.94 -9.30
N ILE A 32 5.75 5.21 -8.62
CA ILE A 32 6.74 5.74 -7.68
C ILE A 32 8.10 5.18 -8.10
N ILE A 33 9.10 6.04 -8.19
CA ILE A 33 10.50 5.66 -8.36
C ILE A 33 11.27 6.30 -7.22
N THR A 34 11.92 5.47 -6.41
CA THR A 34 12.75 5.94 -5.29
C THR A 34 14.20 5.69 -5.64
N VAL A 35 15.02 6.74 -5.53
CA VAL A 35 16.41 6.76 -5.97
C VAL A 35 17.30 7.06 -4.77
N ALA A 36 18.27 6.19 -4.52
CA ALA A 36 19.31 6.39 -3.51
C ALA A 36 20.39 7.35 -4.03
N ALA A 37 21.14 7.97 -3.12
CA ALA A 37 22.21 8.89 -3.48
C ALA A 37 23.31 8.27 -4.36
N ASN A 38 23.49 6.95 -4.31
CA ASN A 38 24.43 6.20 -5.15
C ASN A 38 23.86 5.83 -6.54
N GLY A 39 22.65 6.27 -6.87
CA GLY A 39 21.97 6.01 -8.12
C GLY A 39 21.15 4.72 -8.16
N ASN A 40 21.22 3.85 -7.14
CA ASN A 40 20.37 2.66 -7.07
C ASN A 40 18.91 3.08 -6.94
N PHE A 41 18.00 2.38 -7.61
CA PHE A 41 16.58 2.71 -7.51
C PHE A 41 15.70 1.48 -7.37
N SER A 42 14.49 1.72 -6.86
CA SER A 42 13.40 0.77 -6.78
C SER A 42 12.08 1.44 -7.17
N THR A 43 10.99 0.67 -7.21
CA THR A 43 9.64 1.15 -7.48
C THR A 43 8.66 0.60 -6.43
N PHE A 44 7.36 0.88 -6.57
CA PHE A 44 6.31 0.54 -5.59
C PHE A 44 6.44 1.35 -4.29
N SER A 45 6.40 0.69 -3.14
CA SER A 45 6.65 1.30 -1.83
C SER A 45 8.08 1.84 -1.72
N PRO A 46 8.29 3.12 -1.36
CA PRO A 46 9.63 3.70 -1.23
C PRO A 46 10.55 2.94 -0.26
N GLU A 47 9.97 2.36 0.79
CA GLU A 47 10.74 1.64 1.83
C GLU A 47 11.46 0.41 1.27
N LEU A 48 10.98 -0.16 0.15
CA LEU A 48 11.61 -1.34 -0.45
C LEU A 48 13.08 -1.08 -0.83
N LEU A 49 13.45 0.15 -1.19
CA LEU A 49 14.81 0.49 -1.59
C LEU A 49 15.87 0.17 -0.52
N SER A 50 15.50 0.22 0.77
CA SER A 50 16.40 -0.08 1.89
C SER A 50 16.17 -1.46 2.52
N MET A 51 15.22 -2.24 2.02
CA MET A 51 14.86 -3.53 2.58
C MET A 51 15.60 -4.68 1.91
N THR A 52 15.72 -5.79 2.66
CA THR A 52 16.15 -7.09 2.15
C THR A 52 15.18 -8.16 2.62
N ASN A 53 15.12 -9.28 1.90
CA ASN A 53 14.23 -10.39 2.19
C ASN A 53 14.87 -11.72 1.74
N LEU A 54 14.61 -12.82 2.46
CA LEU A 54 15.18 -14.13 2.13
C LEU A 54 14.77 -14.65 0.73
N HIS A 55 13.56 -14.36 0.27
CA HIS A 55 13.01 -14.86 -1.00
C HIS A 55 13.22 -13.91 -2.19
N TYR A 56 13.40 -12.61 -1.93
CA TYR A 56 13.55 -11.60 -2.99
C TYR A 56 14.96 -11.01 -3.07
N GLY A 57 15.81 -11.20 -2.05
CA GLY A 57 17.07 -10.48 -1.92
C GLY A 57 16.83 -9.01 -1.55
N ASP A 58 17.62 -8.11 -2.12
CA ASP A 58 17.29 -6.68 -2.13
C ASP A 58 16.15 -6.39 -3.12
N PHE A 59 15.61 -5.17 -3.08
CA PHE A 59 14.61 -4.70 -4.05
C PHE A 59 15.19 -3.66 -5.01
N ILE A 60 16.50 -3.63 -5.21
CA ILE A 60 17.13 -2.76 -6.20
C ILE A 60 16.78 -3.28 -7.59
N LEU A 61 16.30 -2.37 -8.44
CA LEU A 61 15.87 -2.65 -9.81
C LEU A 61 16.84 -2.09 -10.85
N GLY A 62 17.94 -1.48 -10.43
CA GLY A 62 18.92 -0.90 -11.34
C GLY A 62 19.65 0.28 -10.73
N ASN A 63 20.49 0.90 -11.54
CA ASN A 63 21.24 2.10 -11.17
C ASN A 63 21.16 3.13 -12.30
N LEU A 64 20.79 4.37 -11.96
CA LEU A 64 20.61 5.45 -12.92
C LEU A 64 21.92 5.88 -13.58
N ALA A 65 23.03 5.88 -12.84
CA ALA A 65 24.33 6.29 -13.38
C ALA A 65 24.86 5.29 -14.41
N SER A 66 24.58 3.99 -14.24
CA SER A 66 24.94 2.96 -15.22
C SER A 66 23.87 2.69 -16.28
N GLY A 67 22.68 3.31 -16.18
CA GLY A 67 21.57 3.09 -17.10
C GLY A 67 20.99 1.66 -17.05
N THR A 68 21.22 0.93 -15.96
CA THR A 68 20.76 -0.45 -15.81
C THR A 68 19.35 -0.52 -15.26
N VAL A 69 18.54 -1.44 -15.78
CA VAL A 69 17.17 -1.70 -15.32
C VAL A 69 16.88 -3.20 -15.38
N ASP A 70 16.47 -3.79 -14.25
CA ASP A 70 16.00 -5.16 -14.14
C ASP A 70 14.47 -5.23 -14.20
N VAL A 71 13.96 -5.21 -15.44
CA VAL A 71 12.53 -5.32 -15.72
C VAL A 71 11.95 -6.69 -15.35
N ASN A 72 12.78 -7.73 -15.30
CA ASN A 72 12.33 -9.09 -14.95
C ASN A 72 12.01 -9.18 -13.47
N LYS A 73 12.89 -8.65 -12.61
CA LYS A 73 12.67 -8.55 -11.17
C LYS A 73 11.48 -7.65 -10.86
N ALA A 74 11.37 -6.49 -11.52
CA ALA A 74 10.20 -5.61 -11.40
C ALA A 74 8.90 -6.35 -11.78
N GLY A 75 8.92 -7.13 -12.87
CA GLY A 75 7.79 -7.93 -13.31
C GLY A 75 7.41 -9.06 -12.34
N LYS A 76 8.39 -9.72 -11.71
CA LYS A 76 8.14 -10.72 -10.65
C LYS A 76 7.49 -10.08 -9.43
N MET A 77 8.06 -8.97 -8.94
CA MET A 77 7.49 -8.22 -7.82
C MET A 77 6.06 -7.78 -8.11
N TYR A 78 5.81 -7.25 -9.32
CA TYR A 78 4.47 -6.84 -9.72
C TYR A 78 3.47 -7.98 -9.66
N ARG A 79 3.79 -9.15 -10.23
CA ARG A 79 2.89 -10.32 -10.21
C ARG A 79 2.55 -10.74 -8.78
N ASP A 80 3.55 -10.83 -7.91
CA ASP A 80 3.35 -11.25 -6.52
C ASP A 80 2.54 -10.22 -5.72
N ILE A 81 2.77 -8.92 -5.98
CA ILE A 81 1.96 -7.82 -5.43
C ILE A 81 0.50 -7.94 -5.89
N GLN A 82 0.26 -8.18 -7.18
CA GLN A 82 -1.10 -8.35 -7.71
C GLN A 82 -1.78 -9.58 -7.10
N SER A 83 -1.07 -10.68 -6.89
CA SER A 83 -1.59 -11.84 -6.15
C SER A 83 -1.99 -11.47 -4.72
N GLY A 84 -1.18 -10.70 -4.00
CA GLY A 84 -1.54 -10.19 -2.67
C GLY A 84 -2.77 -9.27 -2.67
N ILE A 85 -2.92 -8.43 -3.70
CA ILE A 85 -4.09 -7.56 -3.88
C ILE A 85 -5.34 -8.39 -4.14
N LEU A 86 -5.26 -9.44 -4.96
CA LEU A 86 -6.38 -10.35 -5.20
C LEU A 86 -6.84 -11.04 -3.92
N LEU A 87 -5.90 -11.44 -3.05
CA LEU A 87 -6.24 -11.96 -1.73
C LEU A 87 -6.98 -10.91 -0.89
N CYS A 88 -6.49 -9.66 -0.84
CA CYS A 88 -7.21 -8.58 -0.16
C CYS A 88 -8.63 -8.38 -0.71
N ALA A 89 -8.78 -8.37 -2.04
CA ALA A 89 -10.07 -8.15 -2.70
C ALA A 89 -11.09 -9.25 -2.38
N GLN A 90 -10.63 -10.47 -2.16
CA GLN A 90 -11.47 -11.62 -1.83
C GLN A 90 -11.83 -11.70 -0.34
N SER A 91 -11.00 -11.13 0.55
CA SER A 91 -11.11 -11.39 1.99
C SER A 91 -11.28 -10.15 2.88
N CYS A 92 -11.22 -8.92 2.34
CA CYS A 92 -11.19 -7.71 3.15
C CYS A 92 -12.32 -6.74 2.78
N GLU A 93 -13.21 -6.49 3.74
CA GLU A 93 -14.36 -5.56 3.60
C GLU A 93 -13.92 -4.11 3.35
N TYR A 94 -12.70 -3.76 3.76
CA TYR A 94 -12.11 -2.43 3.60
C TYR A 94 -11.35 -2.26 2.28
N PHE A 95 -11.30 -3.28 1.42
CA PHE A 95 -10.47 -3.28 0.21
C PHE A 95 -10.78 -2.09 -0.71
N SER A 96 -12.07 -1.78 -0.89
CA SER A 96 -12.53 -0.66 -1.71
C SER A 96 -12.03 0.71 -1.24
N LEU A 97 -11.56 0.82 0.01
CA LEU A 97 -11.05 2.06 0.62
C LEU A 97 -9.52 2.19 0.55
N CYS A 98 -8.81 1.07 0.39
CA CYS A 98 -7.34 1.07 0.48
C CYS A 98 -6.61 0.50 -0.75
N GLY A 99 -7.27 -0.28 -1.60
CA GLY A 99 -6.67 -0.86 -2.81
C GLY A 99 -5.50 -1.82 -2.54
N GLY A 100 -5.53 -2.55 -1.42
CA GLY A 100 -4.55 -3.61 -1.12
C GLY A 100 -3.34 -3.21 -0.26
N GLY A 101 -3.23 -1.95 0.14
CA GLY A 101 -2.21 -1.49 1.09
C GLY A 101 -0.78 -1.39 0.51
N ALA A 102 0.22 -1.26 1.40
CA ALA A 102 1.61 -1.07 1.00
C ALA A 102 2.35 -2.41 0.84
N PRO A 103 3.01 -2.67 -0.31
CA PRO A 103 3.86 -3.86 -0.48
C PRO A 103 4.98 -3.98 0.55
N SER A 104 5.60 -2.86 0.97
CA SER A 104 6.67 -2.85 1.97
C SER A 104 6.20 -3.43 3.31
N ASN A 105 4.99 -3.10 3.77
CA ASN A 105 4.44 -3.65 5.01
C ASN A 105 4.22 -5.17 4.92
N LYS A 106 3.72 -5.67 3.78
CA LYS A 106 3.52 -7.12 3.60
C LYS A 106 4.87 -7.86 3.64
N ILE A 107 5.91 -7.32 3.01
CA ILE A 107 7.26 -7.88 3.09
C ILE A 107 7.81 -7.83 4.52
N PHE A 108 7.70 -6.69 5.19
CA PHE A 108 8.26 -6.50 6.52
C PHE A 108 7.59 -7.43 7.54
N GLU A 109 6.26 -7.48 7.52
CA GLU A 109 5.48 -8.17 8.54
C GLU A 109 5.32 -9.67 8.24
N ASN A 110 5.19 -10.05 6.96
CA ASN A 110 4.81 -11.42 6.57
C ASN A 110 5.84 -12.09 5.65
N GLY A 111 6.91 -11.39 5.27
CA GLY A 111 7.98 -11.95 4.44
C GLY A 111 7.65 -12.14 2.97
N THR A 112 6.44 -11.77 2.51
CA THR A 112 5.99 -11.96 1.12
C THR A 112 5.03 -10.85 0.67
N PHE A 113 5.01 -10.56 -0.64
CA PHE A 113 3.98 -9.70 -1.22
C PHE A 113 2.61 -10.40 -1.30
N ILE A 114 2.60 -11.73 -1.33
CA ILE A 114 1.39 -12.57 -1.47
C ILE A 114 0.75 -12.74 -0.10
N SER A 115 0.17 -11.65 0.42
CA SER A 115 -0.51 -11.61 1.71
C SER A 115 -1.70 -10.66 1.66
N ALA A 116 -2.77 -10.93 2.41
CA ALA A 116 -3.95 -10.08 2.50
C ALA A 116 -3.89 -9.04 3.63
N GLU A 117 -3.26 -9.38 4.76
CA GLU A 117 -3.37 -8.61 6.00
C GLU A 117 -2.02 -8.38 6.67
N THR A 118 -1.89 -7.21 7.30
CA THR A 118 -0.75 -6.84 8.12
C THR A 118 -1.26 -6.11 9.37
N LEU A 119 -0.49 -6.09 10.46
CA LEU A 119 -0.81 -5.33 11.66
C LEU A 119 -0.95 -3.83 11.36
N TYR A 120 -0.12 -3.28 10.47
CA TYR A 120 -0.29 -1.89 10.03
C TYR A 120 -1.68 -1.65 9.45
N CYS A 121 -2.21 -2.56 8.61
CA CYS A 121 -3.52 -2.35 8.02
C CYS A 121 -4.64 -2.47 9.08
N GLN A 122 -4.52 -3.37 10.05
CA GLN A 122 -5.47 -3.48 11.16
C GLN A 122 -5.52 -2.17 11.97
N LEU A 123 -4.36 -1.67 12.41
CA LEU A 123 -4.29 -0.54 13.35
C LEU A 123 -4.43 0.82 12.67
N SER A 124 -3.87 0.99 11.47
CA SER A 124 -3.78 2.29 10.80
C SER A 124 -4.75 2.45 9.63
N ARG A 125 -5.54 1.42 9.31
CA ARG A 125 -6.60 1.53 8.29
C ARG A 125 -7.94 1.11 8.85
N LYS A 126 -8.10 -0.15 9.24
CA LYS A 126 -9.40 -0.70 9.66
C LYS A 126 -9.94 0.05 10.88
N ALA A 127 -9.17 0.06 11.97
CA ALA A 127 -9.56 0.75 13.21
C ALA A 127 -9.88 2.24 13.02
N LEU A 128 -9.15 2.94 12.13
CA LEU A 128 -9.41 4.35 11.85
C LEU A 128 -10.66 4.57 10.97
N ILE A 129 -10.94 3.64 10.05
CA ILE A 129 -12.16 3.68 9.25
C ILE A 129 -13.37 3.41 10.16
N ASP A 130 -13.28 2.42 11.05
CA ASP A 130 -14.34 2.09 12.01
C ASP A 130 -14.65 3.28 12.90
N ALA A 131 -13.62 3.87 13.51
CA ALA A 131 -13.77 5.08 14.33
C ALA A 131 -14.36 6.26 13.56
N ALA A 132 -14.01 6.42 12.27
CA ALA A 132 -14.60 7.47 11.43
C ALA A 132 -16.07 7.22 11.11
N ILE A 133 -16.45 5.96 10.87
CA ILE A 133 -17.85 5.56 10.66
C ILE A 133 -18.67 5.80 11.93
N GLU A 134 -18.18 5.37 13.09
CA GLU A 134 -18.85 5.56 14.38
C GLU A 134 -19.10 7.04 14.68
N SER A 135 -18.09 7.89 14.46
CA SER A 135 -18.23 9.34 14.65
C SER A 135 -19.26 9.95 13.70
N LEU A 136 -19.27 9.55 12.42
CA LEU A 136 -20.24 10.04 11.45
C LEU A 136 -21.67 9.60 11.80
N GLN A 137 -21.85 8.36 12.27
CA GLN A 137 -23.14 7.85 12.72
C GLN A 137 -23.63 8.60 13.96
N PHE A 138 -22.74 8.88 14.91
CA PHE A 138 -23.05 9.67 16.10
C PHE A 138 -23.53 11.08 15.71
N GLU A 139 -22.80 11.77 14.83
CA GLU A 139 -23.18 13.10 14.33
C GLU A 139 -24.52 13.11 13.60
N LEU A 140 -24.84 12.06 12.83
CA LEU A 140 -26.14 11.92 12.17
C LEU A 140 -27.29 11.59 13.14
N SER A 141 -27.01 10.94 14.26
CA SER A 141 -28.03 10.55 15.26
C SER A 141 -28.52 11.71 16.14
N ILE A 142 -27.77 12.82 16.16
CA ILE A 142 -28.08 14.03 16.94
C ILE A 142 -28.67 15.17 16.08
N LEU A 143 -28.88 14.92 14.77
CA LEU A 143 -29.56 15.79 13.81
C LEU A 143 -31.03 15.39 13.65
#